data_AF-A0A1H9FDQ2-F1
#
_entry.id   AF-A0A1H9FDQ2-F1
#
_cell.length_a   1.000
_cell.length_b   1.000
_cell.length_c   1.000
_cell.angle_alpha   90.00
_cell.angle_beta   90.00
_cell.angle_gamma   90.00
#
_symmetry.space_group_name_H-M   'P 1'
#
loop_
_entity.id
_entity.type
_entity.pdbx_description
1 polymer ?
#
loop_
_entity_poly.entity_id
_entity_poly.type
_entity_poly.pdbx_seq_one_letter_code
_entity_poly.pdbx_strand_id
1 'polypeptide(L)'
;MADHDDELVDAVRELARTIDDLRAELDGSRPRRRPPLRPPTPRELLRFTDDVALPAALAVLETSVRALEAFQRSLKVVRTEREARDRTATAAEATSERASELRRTTLSQLDTVLAELQRAASTGGLPADEDARDLLADARALRDDVDSRLRDAVDGEGGATDSDRAASDEPVTIDIEEGPLPDAETEPDRTDDPDSAVDVNAELETLRDQYADDDDGSDANESGSGEPTAEDDDPGAAGDETGDGENGSDET
;
A
#
# COMPACT_ATOMS: atom_id res chain seq x y z
N MET A 1 -43.04 7.46 9.63
CA MET A 1 -42.35 7.10 10.89
C MET A 1 -43.25 6.21 11.74
N ALA A 2 -44.49 6.61 12.03
CA ALA A 2 -45.49 5.77 12.72
C ALA A 2 -45.72 4.38 12.09
N ASP A 3 -45.82 4.27 10.76
CA ASP A 3 -46.05 2.98 10.09
C ASP A 3 -44.93 1.95 10.32
N HIS A 4 -43.68 2.39 10.50
CA HIS A 4 -42.53 1.50 10.71
C HIS A 4 -42.47 1.00 12.15
N ASP A 5 -42.89 1.83 13.11
CA ASP A 5 -43.01 1.43 14.51
C ASP A 5 -44.16 0.44 14.71
N ASP A 6 -45.29 0.62 14.02
CA ASP A 6 -46.43 -0.30 14.06
C ASP A 6 -46.09 -1.67 13.43
N GLU A 7 -45.39 -1.69 12.30
CA GLU A 7 -44.90 -2.91 11.65
C GLU A 7 -43.90 -3.67 12.53
N LEU A 8 -43.00 -2.95 13.22
CA LEU A 8 -42.07 -3.54 14.18
C LEU A 8 -42.79 -4.14 15.39
N VAL A 9 -43.81 -3.47 15.91
CA VAL A 9 -44.61 -3.95 17.05
C VAL A 9 -45.37 -5.24 16.67
N ASP A 10 -45.90 -5.33 15.45
CA ASP A 10 -46.58 -6.52 14.98
C ASP A 10 -45.60 -7.68 14.70
N ALA A 11 -44.43 -7.40 14.13
CA ALA A 11 -43.38 -8.40 13.95
C ALA A 11 -42.89 -8.97 15.30
N VAL A 12 -42.74 -8.11 16.33
CA VAL A 12 -42.35 -8.54 17.68
C VAL A 12 -43.44 -9.38 18.35
N ARG A 13 -44.72 -9.04 18.16
CA ARG A 13 -45.84 -9.85 18.68
C ARG A 13 -45.92 -11.22 18.01
N GLU A 14 -45.71 -11.27 16.70
CA GLU A 14 -45.69 -12.53 15.96
C GLU A 14 -44.52 -13.42 16.40
N LEU A 15 -43.34 -12.82 16.59
CA LEU A 15 -42.18 -13.53 17.12
C LEU A 15 -42.42 -14.05 18.54
N ALA A 16 -43.02 -13.24 19.43
CA ALA A 16 -43.34 -13.67 20.79
C ALA A 16 -44.33 -14.84 20.80
N ARG A 17 -45.36 -14.80 19.92
CA ARG A 17 -46.32 -15.90 19.78
C ARG A 17 -45.65 -17.17 19.24
N THR A 18 -44.78 -17.04 18.25
CA THR A 18 -44.02 -18.17 17.69
C THR A 18 -43.09 -18.79 18.73
N ILE A 19 -42.43 -17.97 19.56
CA ILE A 19 -41.57 -18.44 20.65
C ILE A 19 -42.39 -19.16 21.72
N ASP A 20 -43.57 -18.66 22.09
CA ASP A 20 -44.46 -19.33 23.05
C ASP A 20 -44.98 -20.66 22.51
N ASP A 21 -45.32 -20.75 21.22
CA ASP A 21 -45.73 -21.99 20.57
C ASP A 21 -44.58 -23.01 20.53
N LEU A 22 -43.37 -22.59 20.15
CA LEU A 22 -42.16 -23.40 20.20
C LEU A 22 -41.82 -23.85 21.63
N ARG A 23 -42.03 -22.98 22.62
CA ARG A 23 -41.82 -23.30 24.04
C ARG A 23 -42.87 -24.28 24.55
N ALA A 24 -44.12 -24.15 24.13
CA ALA A 24 -45.19 -25.09 24.46
C ALA A 24 -44.97 -26.46 23.81
N GLU A 25 -44.42 -26.50 22.59
CA GLU A 25 -44.01 -27.74 21.92
C GLU A 25 -42.80 -28.39 22.61
N LEU A 26 -41.83 -27.58 23.05
CA LEU A 26 -40.66 -28.04 23.79
C LEU A 26 -41.03 -28.53 25.21
N ASP A 27 -41.93 -27.83 25.92
CA ASP A 27 -42.46 -28.26 27.21
C ASP A 27 -43.47 -29.42 27.08
N GLY A 28 -44.14 -29.53 25.93
CA GLY A 28 -44.96 -30.69 25.55
C GLY A 28 -44.11 -31.95 25.29
N SER A 29 -42.86 -31.77 24.87
CA SER A 29 -41.83 -32.81 24.76
C SER A 29 -41.18 -33.20 26.09
N ARG A 30 -41.72 -32.78 27.25
CA ARG A 30 -41.32 -33.32 28.54
C ARG A 30 -41.46 -34.84 28.52
N PRO A 31 -40.37 -35.61 28.72
CA PRO A 31 -40.41 -37.04 28.60
C PRO A 31 -41.34 -37.60 29.68
N ARG A 32 -42.50 -38.12 29.23
CA ARG A 32 -43.41 -38.91 30.05
C ARG A 32 -42.60 -40.08 30.63
N ARG A 33 -42.26 -39.99 31.92
CA ARG A 33 -41.40 -40.93 32.67
C ARG A 33 -40.03 -41.14 32.04
N ARG A 34 -39.02 -40.42 32.55
CA ARG A 34 -37.63 -40.84 32.36
C ARG A 34 -37.50 -42.30 32.82
N PRO A 35 -37.04 -43.23 31.96
CA PRO A 35 -36.63 -44.54 32.45
C PRO A 35 -35.51 -44.33 33.49
N PRO A 36 -35.36 -45.24 34.46
CA PRO A 36 -34.29 -45.13 35.45
C PRO A 36 -32.97 -44.88 34.71
N LEU A 37 -32.18 -43.92 35.18
CA LEU A 37 -30.87 -43.57 34.62
C LEU A 37 -29.98 -44.79 34.68
N ARG A 38 -30.06 -45.64 33.65
CA ARG A 38 -29.12 -46.72 33.45
C ARG A 38 -27.86 -46.09 32.85
N PRO A 39 -26.68 -46.48 33.34
CA PRO A 39 -25.44 -46.06 32.70
C PRO A 39 -25.48 -46.47 31.23
N PRO A 40 -24.99 -45.62 30.32
CA PRO A 40 -25.02 -45.91 28.89
C PRO A 40 -24.23 -47.18 28.59
N THR A 41 -24.74 -47.99 27.68
CA THR A 41 -24.02 -49.16 27.21
C THR A 41 -22.88 -48.72 26.27
N PRO A 42 -21.78 -49.48 26.18
CA PRO A 42 -20.67 -49.14 25.27
C PRO A 42 -21.10 -48.95 23.81
N ARG A 43 -22.14 -49.66 23.37
CA ARG A 43 -22.72 -49.51 22.02
C ARG A 43 -23.45 -48.18 21.83
N GLU A 44 -24.11 -47.66 22.87
CA GLU A 44 -24.77 -46.36 22.83
C GLU A 44 -23.74 -45.22 22.79
N LEU A 45 -22.59 -45.38 23.46
CA LEU A 45 -21.48 -44.42 23.36
C LEU A 45 -20.89 -44.38 21.95
N LEU A 46 -20.60 -45.54 21.36
CA LEU A 46 -20.09 -45.61 19.97
C LEU A 46 -21.09 -45.02 18.98
N ARG A 47 -22.37 -45.28 19.16
CA ARG A 47 -23.42 -44.68 18.34
C ARG A 47 -23.52 -43.17 18.55
N PHE A 48 -23.40 -42.67 19.77
CA PHE A 48 -23.37 -41.22 20.03
C PHE A 48 -22.15 -40.54 19.42
N THR A 49 -20.98 -41.20 19.44
CA THR A 49 -19.79 -40.64 18.80
C THR A 49 -19.96 -40.55 17.29
N ASP A 50 -20.61 -41.54 16.67
CA ASP A 50 -20.84 -41.56 15.23
C ASP A 50 -21.96 -40.58 14.81
N ASP A 51 -23.08 -40.59 15.54
CA ASP A 51 -24.27 -39.79 15.23
C ASP A 51 -24.09 -38.30 15.61
N VAL A 52 -23.23 -37.98 16.59
CA VAL A 52 -23.16 -36.62 17.17
C VAL A 52 -21.72 -36.10 17.34
N ALA A 53 -20.85 -36.82 18.04
CA ALA A 53 -19.55 -36.24 18.43
C ALA A 53 -18.61 -36.04 17.24
N LEU A 54 -18.51 -37.03 16.34
CA LEU A 54 -17.70 -36.95 15.13
C LEU A 54 -18.24 -35.88 14.16
N PRO A 55 -19.55 -35.81 13.84
CA PRO A 55 -20.09 -34.72 13.03
C PRO A 55 -19.85 -33.33 13.63
N ALA A 56 -20.00 -33.16 14.95
CA ALA A 56 -19.74 -31.89 15.60
C ALA A 56 -18.26 -31.50 15.53
N ALA A 57 -17.36 -32.45 15.79
CA ALA A 57 -15.92 -32.23 15.66
C ALA A 57 -15.54 -31.87 14.22
N LEU A 58 -16.11 -32.58 13.23
CA LEU A 58 -15.89 -32.30 11.81
C LEU A 58 -16.35 -30.89 11.43
N ALA A 59 -17.52 -30.46 11.92
CA ALA A 59 -18.04 -29.12 11.67
C ALA A 59 -17.11 -28.02 12.25
N VAL A 60 -16.54 -28.25 13.44
CA VAL A 60 -15.54 -27.34 14.03
C VAL A 60 -14.28 -27.28 13.16
N LEU A 61 -13.81 -28.42 12.65
CA LEU A 61 -12.65 -28.45 11.75
C LEU A 61 -12.96 -27.76 10.41
N GLU A 62 -14.10 -28.00 9.80
CA GLU A 62 -14.50 -27.35 8.54
C GLU A 62 -14.60 -25.83 8.71
N THR A 63 -15.12 -25.39 9.86
CA THR A 63 -15.16 -23.97 10.22
C THR A 63 -13.76 -23.39 10.37
N SER A 64 -12.84 -24.13 11.00
CA SER A 64 -11.44 -23.73 11.12
C SER A 64 -10.78 -23.62 9.74
N VAL A 65 -10.99 -24.59 8.85
CA VAL A 65 -10.47 -24.56 7.48
C VAL A 65 -11.00 -23.35 6.72
N ARG A 66 -12.32 -23.09 6.76
CA ARG A 66 -12.91 -21.90 6.13
C ARG A 66 -12.36 -20.59 6.70
N ALA A 67 -12.09 -20.54 8.00
CA ALA A 67 -11.47 -19.36 8.63
C ALA A 67 -10.04 -19.15 8.11
N LEU A 68 -9.25 -20.22 7.98
CA LEU A 68 -7.91 -20.16 7.39
C LEU A 68 -7.94 -19.78 5.90
N GLU A 69 -8.88 -20.28 5.12
CA GLU A 69 -9.06 -19.91 3.71
C GLU A 69 -9.45 -18.42 3.57
N ALA A 70 -10.35 -17.94 4.42
CA ALA A 70 -10.71 -16.52 4.46
C ALA A 70 -9.49 -15.66 4.83
N PHE A 71 -8.67 -16.11 5.78
CA PHE A 71 -7.42 -15.45 6.13
C PHE A 71 -6.42 -15.43 4.97
N GLN A 72 -6.21 -16.55 4.27
CA GLN A 72 -5.37 -16.60 3.07
C GLN A 72 -5.86 -15.65 1.99
N ARG A 73 -7.18 -15.58 1.78
CA ARG A 73 -7.78 -14.64 0.83
C ARG A 73 -7.50 -13.19 1.24
N SER A 74 -7.56 -12.87 2.53
CA SER A 74 -7.23 -11.53 3.03
C SER A 74 -5.75 -11.18 2.81
N LEU A 75 -4.82 -12.13 3.03
CA LEU A 75 -3.40 -11.92 2.79
C LEU A 75 -3.10 -11.71 1.29
N LYS A 76 -3.82 -12.41 0.42
CA LYS A 76 -3.74 -12.20 -1.04
C LYS A 76 -4.17 -10.79 -1.44
N VAL A 77 -5.21 -10.24 -0.80
CA VAL A 77 -5.65 -8.85 -1.02
C VAL A 77 -4.56 -7.87 -0.58
N VAL A 78 -3.98 -8.06 0.61
CA VAL A 78 -2.89 -7.19 1.09
C VAL A 78 -1.66 -7.23 0.16
N ARG A 79 -1.29 -8.42 -0.34
CA ARG A 79 -0.19 -8.55 -1.30
C ARG A 79 -0.47 -7.83 -2.61
N THR A 80 -1.70 -7.94 -3.13
CA THR A 80 -2.11 -7.24 -4.37
C THR A 80 -2.19 -5.73 -4.18
N GLU A 81 -2.63 -5.24 -3.02
CA GLU A 81 -2.60 -3.82 -2.68
C GLU A 81 -1.17 -3.27 -2.66
N ARG A 82 -0.24 -4.02 -2.04
CA ARG A 82 1.17 -3.60 -1.99
C ARG A 82 1.79 -3.54 -3.38
N GLU A 83 1.56 -4.56 -4.21
CA GLU A 83 2.03 -4.56 -5.60
C GLU A 83 1.39 -3.45 -6.44
N ALA A 84 0.11 -3.15 -6.21
CA ALA A 84 -0.55 -2.01 -6.84
C ALA A 84 0.13 -0.71 -6.44
N ARG A 85 0.39 -0.50 -5.13
CA ARG A 85 1.04 0.69 -4.58
C ARG A 85 2.45 0.90 -5.12
N ASP A 86 3.25 -0.15 -5.23
CA ASP A 86 4.61 -0.08 -5.77
C ASP A 86 4.59 0.32 -7.26
N ARG A 87 3.62 -0.21 -8.02
CA ARG A 87 3.39 0.20 -9.42
C ARG A 87 2.92 1.66 -9.53
N THR A 88 2.11 2.15 -8.60
CA THR A 88 1.73 3.57 -8.57
C THR A 88 2.88 4.47 -8.16
N ALA A 89 3.72 4.05 -7.20
CA ALA A 89 4.89 4.81 -6.75
C ALA A 89 5.89 5.01 -7.89
N THR A 90 6.23 3.93 -8.60
CA THR A 90 7.10 4.00 -9.79
C THR A 90 6.51 4.88 -10.91
N ALA A 91 5.20 4.82 -11.14
CA ALA A 91 4.54 5.71 -12.09
C ALA A 91 4.56 7.18 -11.65
N ALA A 92 4.40 7.43 -10.34
CA ALA A 92 4.46 8.77 -9.75
C ALA A 92 5.87 9.35 -9.85
N GLU A 93 6.91 8.56 -9.55
CA GLU A 93 8.31 8.95 -9.72
C GLU A 93 8.62 9.32 -11.17
N ALA A 94 8.24 8.48 -12.14
CA ALA A 94 8.44 8.77 -13.56
C ALA A 94 7.69 10.02 -14.02
N THR A 95 6.56 10.36 -13.40
CA THR A 95 5.81 11.58 -13.68
C THR A 95 6.49 12.80 -13.04
N SER A 96 6.97 12.65 -11.81
CA SER A 96 7.71 13.69 -11.07
C SER A 96 9.02 14.07 -11.78
N GLU A 97 9.73 13.09 -12.34
CA GLU A 97 10.96 13.33 -13.10
C GLU A 97 10.66 14.17 -14.36
N ARG A 98 9.66 13.77 -15.15
CA ARG A 98 9.23 14.56 -16.32
C ARG A 98 8.78 15.97 -15.95
N ALA A 99 8.03 16.12 -14.87
CA ALA A 99 7.62 17.43 -14.38
C ALA A 99 8.82 18.29 -13.97
N SER A 100 9.84 17.68 -13.35
CA SER A 100 11.07 18.37 -12.96
C SER A 100 11.91 18.78 -14.16
N GLU A 101 12.01 17.93 -15.18
CA GLU A 101 12.70 18.22 -16.45
C GLU A 101 12.01 19.38 -17.21
N LEU A 102 10.67 19.33 -17.30
CA LEU A 102 9.87 20.41 -17.88
C LEU A 102 10.08 21.71 -17.11
N ARG A 103 10.00 21.69 -15.77
CA ARG A 103 10.26 22.86 -14.94
C ARG A 103 11.64 23.44 -15.21
N ARG A 104 12.67 22.60 -15.30
CA ARG A 104 14.05 23.04 -15.55
C ARG A 104 14.19 23.68 -16.94
N THR A 105 13.54 23.09 -17.94
CA THR A 105 13.49 23.64 -19.31
C THR A 105 12.80 25.00 -19.34
N THR A 106 11.62 25.13 -18.72
CA THR A 106 10.87 26.39 -18.69
C THR A 106 11.63 27.48 -17.93
N LEU A 107 12.29 27.13 -16.82
CA LEU A 107 13.15 28.07 -16.09
C LEU A 107 14.35 28.52 -16.93
N SER A 108 14.98 27.60 -17.67
CA SER A 108 16.08 27.95 -18.58
C SER A 108 15.64 28.88 -19.71
N GLN A 109 14.44 28.68 -20.25
CA GLN A 109 13.85 29.57 -21.26
C GLN A 109 13.54 30.95 -20.66
N LEU A 110 12.99 31.01 -19.45
CA LEU A 110 12.76 32.27 -18.73
C LEU A 110 14.06 33.04 -18.49
N ASP A 111 15.12 32.36 -18.05
CA ASP A 111 16.43 32.99 -17.82
C ASP A 111 17.02 33.56 -19.13
N THR A 112 16.85 32.81 -20.24
CA THR A 112 17.25 33.28 -21.58
C THR A 112 16.50 34.55 -21.99
N VAL A 113 15.16 34.55 -21.86
CA VAL A 113 14.33 35.72 -22.21
C VAL A 113 14.64 36.91 -21.30
N LEU A 114 14.90 36.69 -20.02
CA LEU A 114 15.29 37.74 -19.08
C LEU A 114 16.67 38.32 -19.43
N ALA A 115 17.64 37.49 -19.80
CA ALA A 115 18.95 37.94 -20.26
C ALA A 115 18.83 38.77 -21.55
N GLU A 116 17.95 38.39 -22.46
CA GLU A 116 17.67 39.11 -23.70
C GLU A 116 16.96 40.45 -23.43
N LEU A 117 16.00 40.48 -22.52
CA LEU A 117 15.36 41.71 -22.05
C LEU A 117 16.36 42.67 -21.39
N GLN A 118 17.24 42.14 -20.54
CA GLN A 118 18.26 42.94 -19.85
C GLN A 118 19.31 43.49 -20.83
N ARG A 119 19.63 42.72 -21.89
CA ARG A 119 20.47 43.17 -23.00
C ARG A 119 19.79 44.26 -23.83
N ALA A 120 18.51 44.10 -24.16
CA ALA A 120 17.74 45.10 -24.89
C ALA A 120 17.60 46.42 -24.10
N ALA A 121 17.29 46.34 -22.80
CA ALA A 121 17.21 47.50 -21.91
C ALA A 121 18.56 48.24 -21.77
N SER A 122 19.66 47.50 -21.64
CA SER A 122 21.01 48.09 -21.53
C SER A 122 21.49 48.73 -22.83
N THR A 123 20.99 48.27 -23.97
CA THR A 123 21.31 48.84 -25.30
C THR A 123 20.45 50.10 -25.59
N GLY A 124 19.60 50.52 -24.65
CA GLY A 124 18.75 51.71 -24.78
C GLY A 124 17.49 51.50 -25.62
N GLY A 125 17.15 50.25 -25.95
CA GLY A 125 15.92 49.89 -26.64
C GLY A 125 14.75 49.76 -25.67
N LEU A 126 14.29 50.87 -25.08
CA LEU A 126 12.93 50.86 -24.54
C LEU A 126 11.98 50.68 -25.74
N PRO A 127 11.08 49.67 -25.77
CA PRO A 127 10.17 49.50 -26.88
C PRO A 127 9.26 50.72 -26.99
N ALA A 128 9.56 51.59 -27.96
CA ALA A 128 8.62 52.60 -28.42
C ALA A 128 7.56 51.99 -29.37
N ASP A 129 7.63 50.67 -29.58
CA ASP A 129 6.70 49.92 -30.42
C ASP A 129 5.30 49.83 -29.79
N GLU A 130 4.32 50.11 -30.63
CA GLU A 130 2.89 50.06 -30.28
C GLU A 130 2.48 48.64 -29.89
N ASP A 131 3.02 47.62 -30.57
CA ASP A 131 2.82 46.20 -30.27
C ASP A 131 3.26 45.83 -28.84
N ALA A 132 4.33 46.44 -28.33
CA ALA A 132 4.79 46.20 -26.97
C ALA A 132 3.85 46.83 -25.93
N ARG A 133 3.17 47.93 -26.27
CA ARG A 133 2.15 48.53 -25.40
C ARG A 133 0.88 47.67 -25.37
N ASP A 134 0.48 47.12 -26.51
CA ASP A 134 -0.64 46.19 -26.59
C ASP A 134 -0.38 44.92 -25.80
N LEU A 135 0.80 44.29 -25.93
CA LEU A 135 1.16 43.11 -25.14
C LEU A 135 1.20 43.40 -23.62
N LEU A 136 1.61 44.60 -23.21
CA LEU A 136 1.55 45.01 -21.80
C LEU A 136 0.13 45.26 -21.32
N ALA A 137 -0.76 45.74 -22.19
CA ALA A 137 -2.18 45.89 -21.89
C ALA A 137 -2.84 44.50 -21.74
N ASP A 138 -2.55 43.58 -22.65
CA ASP A 138 -3.04 42.20 -22.63
C ASP A 138 -2.53 41.45 -21.40
N ALA A 139 -1.25 41.59 -21.05
CA ALA A 139 -0.68 40.97 -19.86
C ALA A 139 -1.32 41.50 -18.57
N ARG A 140 -1.66 42.80 -18.51
CA ARG A 140 -2.41 43.38 -17.37
C ARG A 140 -3.83 42.83 -17.30
N ALA A 141 -4.53 42.76 -18.43
CA ALA A 141 -5.87 42.19 -18.49
C ALA A 141 -5.89 40.72 -18.05
N LEU A 142 -4.92 39.92 -18.48
CA LEU A 142 -4.81 38.51 -18.10
C LEU A 142 -4.50 38.33 -16.62
N ARG A 143 -3.65 39.19 -16.04
CA ARG A 143 -3.36 39.18 -14.60
C ARG A 143 -4.61 39.47 -13.78
N ASP A 144 -5.41 40.45 -14.21
CA ASP A 144 -6.64 40.82 -13.50
C ASP A 144 -7.70 39.70 -13.59
N ASP A 145 -7.79 38.97 -14.72
CA ASP A 145 -8.66 37.78 -14.85
C ASP A 145 -8.22 36.64 -13.91
N VAL A 146 -6.91 36.39 -13.80
CA VAL A 146 -6.38 35.36 -12.87
C VAL A 146 -6.62 35.75 -11.41
N ASP A 147 -6.36 37.01 -11.04
CA ASP A 147 -6.64 37.51 -9.68
C ASP A 147 -8.14 37.38 -9.36
N SER A 148 -9.02 37.64 -10.33
CA SER A 148 -10.47 37.45 -10.17
C SER A 148 -10.83 35.98 -9.94
N ARG A 149 -10.31 35.05 -10.74
CA ARG A 149 -10.58 33.61 -10.58
C ARG A 149 -10.03 33.04 -9.29
N LEU A 150 -8.84 33.48 -8.87
CA LEU A 150 -8.24 33.05 -7.61
C LEU A 150 -9.07 33.54 -6.42
N ARG A 151 -9.60 34.77 -6.50
CA ARG A 151 -10.48 35.34 -5.47
C ARG A 151 -11.82 34.61 -5.41
N ASP A 152 -12.45 34.35 -6.55
CA ASP A 152 -13.68 33.56 -6.64
C ASP A 152 -13.51 32.14 -6.10
N ALA A 153 -12.35 31.51 -6.33
CA ALA A 153 -12.04 30.19 -5.77
C ALA A 153 -11.94 30.25 -4.23
N VAL A 154 -11.16 31.20 -3.69
CA VAL A 154 -10.97 31.35 -2.23
C VAL A 154 -12.28 31.74 -1.52
N ASP A 155 -13.07 32.65 -2.10
CA ASP A 155 -14.34 33.11 -1.52
C ASP A 155 -15.46 32.05 -1.69
N GLY A 156 -15.44 31.28 -2.78
CA GLY A 156 -16.37 30.18 -3.05
C GLY A 156 -16.18 28.97 -2.13
N GLU A 157 -14.97 28.75 -1.62
CA GLU A 157 -14.63 27.68 -0.67
C GLU A 157 -14.85 28.11 0.80
N GLY A 158 -14.74 29.40 1.12
CA GLY A 158 -14.88 29.94 2.48
C GLY A 158 -16.32 30.29 2.92
N GLY A 159 -17.24 30.52 1.98
CA GLY A 159 -18.59 31.05 2.30
C GLY A 159 -19.62 30.04 2.82
N ALA A 160 -19.36 28.73 2.70
CA ALA A 160 -20.36 27.69 3.01
C ALA A 160 -20.18 27.01 4.38
N THR A 161 -19.08 27.27 5.11
CA THR A 161 -18.69 26.41 6.25
C THR A 161 -18.59 27.13 7.60
N ASP A 162 -18.78 28.45 7.66
CA ASP A 162 -18.41 29.24 8.85
C ASP A 162 -19.57 29.59 9.81
N SER A 163 -20.80 29.10 9.54
CA SER A 163 -21.93 29.29 10.48
C SER A 163 -22.21 28.10 11.40
N ASP A 164 -21.66 26.91 11.12
CA ASP A 164 -21.92 25.69 11.91
C ASP A 164 -20.71 25.18 12.72
N ARG A 165 -19.53 25.80 12.59
CA ARG A 165 -18.29 25.29 13.22
C ARG A 165 -17.88 25.94 14.55
N ALA A 166 -18.55 27.01 14.96
CA ALA A 166 -18.27 27.70 16.23
C ALA A 166 -18.74 26.94 17.49
N ALA A 167 -19.27 25.72 17.36
CA ALA A 167 -19.82 24.92 18.47
C ALA A 167 -19.08 23.59 18.74
N SER A 168 -17.93 23.32 18.11
CA SER A 168 -17.28 22.00 18.24
C SER A 168 -15.77 22.01 18.47
N ASP A 169 -15.19 23.14 18.88
CA ASP A 169 -13.77 23.23 19.23
C ASP A 169 -13.56 23.19 20.76
N GLU A 170 -14.07 22.14 21.41
CA GLU A 170 -13.66 21.80 22.77
C GLU A 170 -12.61 20.68 22.71
N PRO A 171 -11.37 20.91 23.17
CA PRO A 171 -10.29 19.93 23.07
C PRO A 171 -10.61 18.69 23.91
N VAL A 172 -10.64 17.53 23.26
CA VAL A 172 -10.82 16.23 23.93
C VAL A 172 -9.58 15.91 24.77
N THR A 173 -9.68 16.06 26.09
CA THR A 173 -8.69 15.58 27.06
C THR A 173 -8.90 14.09 27.33
N ILE A 174 -7.91 13.27 27.02
CA ILE A 174 -7.89 11.84 27.36
C ILE A 174 -7.21 11.71 28.73
N ASP A 175 -7.98 11.38 29.76
CA ASP A 175 -7.45 11.03 31.07
C ASP A 175 -6.86 9.60 31.01
N ILE A 176 -5.54 9.50 31.10
CA ILE A 176 -4.82 8.23 31.22
C ILE A 176 -4.74 7.92 32.70
N GLU A 177 -5.51 6.93 33.15
CA GLU A 177 -5.44 6.42 34.52
C GLU A 177 -4.25 5.46 34.61
N GLU A 178 -3.15 5.93 35.22
CA GLU A 178 -1.91 5.16 35.41
C GLU A 178 -2.17 4.06 36.44
N GLY A 179 -2.44 2.84 35.94
CA GLY A 179 -2.63 1.65 36.77
C GLY A 179 -1.34 1.29 37.53
N PRO A 180 -1.43 0.78 38.78
CA PRO A 180 -0.26 0.47 39.60
C PRO A 180 0.71 -0.46 38.88
N LEU A 181 1.95 -0.01 38.72
CA LEU A 181 3.07 -0.87 38.32
C LEU A 181 3.20 -1.97 39.39
N PRO A 182 3.17 -3.27 39.03
CA PRO A 182 3.41 -4.31 40.01
C PRO A 182 4.85 -4.20 40.51
N ASP A 183 4.99 -4.00 41.82
CA ASP A 183 6.24 -4.03 42.54
C ASP A 183 7.01 -5.31 42.19
N ALA A 184 8.24 -5.10 41.73
CA ALA A 184 9.19 -6.16 41.44
C ALA A 184 9.59 -6.85 42.75
N GLU A 185 9.00 -8.00 43.07
CA GLU A 185 9.63 -9.05 43.89
C GLU A 185 9.09 -10.43 43.49
N THR A 186 9.69 -11.02 42.46
CA THR A 186 9.98 -12.46 42.32
C THR A 186 10.83 -12.61 41.06
N GLU A 187 12.13 -12.82 41.24
CA GLU A 187 13.03 -13.33 40.21
C GLU A 187 12.52 -14.72 39.74
N PRO A 188 12.12 -14.93 38.48
CA PRO A 188 12.23 -16.25 37.90
C PRO A 188 13.69 -16.45 37.51
N ASP A 189 14.31 -17.45 38.11
CA ASP A 189 15.58 -18.05 37.69
C ASP A 189 15.55 -18.25 36.16
N ARG A 190 16.12 -17.31 35.42
CA ARG A 190 16.40 -17.48 34.01
C ARG A 190 17.69 -18.27 33.95
N THR A 191 17.55 -19.59 33.95
CA THR A 191 18.54 -20.41 33.25
C THR A 191 18.57 -19.91 31.82
N ASP A 192 19.60 -19.13 31.48
CA ASP A 192 19.98 -18.87 30.11
C ASP A 192 20.20 -20.23 29.44
N ASP A 193 19.17 -20.76 28.77
CA ASP A 193 19.31 -21.89 27.86
C ASP A 193 20.09 -21.37 26.62
N PRO A 194 21.36 -21.75 26.43
CA PRO A 194 22.15 -21.32 25.26
C PRO A 194 21.62 -21.92 23.95
N ASP A 195 20.64 -22.82 24.01
CA ASP A 195 20.03 -23.49 22.86
C ASP A 195 19.02 -22.62 22.10
N SER A 196 18.76 -21.38 22.55
CA SER A 196 17.95 -20.40 21.82
C SER A 196 18.79 -19.27 21.20
N ALA A 197 20.10 -19.45 21.09
CA ALA A 197 20.92 -18.66 20.18
C ALA A 197 20.70 -19.20 18.76
N VAL A 198 19.83 -18.52 18.01
CA VAL A 198 19.55 -18.86 16.59
C VAL A 198 20.87 -18.79 15.80
N ASP A 199 21.35 -19.92 15.30
CA ASP A 199 22.54 -20.00 14.45
C ASP A 199 22.23 -19.38 13.08
N VAL A 200 22.39 -18.06 12.99
CA VAL A 200 22.17 -17.26 11.77
C VAL A 200 22.94 -17.83 10.57
N ASN A 201 24.10 -18.43 10.80
CA ASN A 201 24.91 -19.05 9.73
C ASN A 201 24.21 -20.27 9.11
N ALA A 202 23.54 -21.11 9.90
CA ALA A 202 22.82 -22.28 9.39
C ALA A 202 21.57 -21.86 8.60
N GLU A 203 20.86 -20.84 9.09
CA GLU A 203 19.69 -20.28 8.40
C GLU A 203 20.09 -19.61 7.06
N LEU A 204 21.22 -18.91 7.03
CA LEU A 204 21.74 -18.30 5.80
C LEU A 204 22.21 -19.33 4.76
N GLU A 205 22.75 -20.47 5.18
CA GLU A 205 23.12 -21.55 4.27
C GLU A 205 21.88 -22.18 3.64
N THR A 206 20.82 -22.40 4.43
CA THR A 206 19.55 -22.94 3.95
C THR A 206 18.85 -22.00 2.96
N LEU A 207 18.89 -20.69 3.23
CA LEU A 207 18.39 -19.66 2.30
C LEU A 207 19.23 -19.55 1.03
N ARG A 208 20.56 -19.74 1.14
CA ARG A 208 21.46 -19.75 -0.02
C ARG A 208 21.19 -20.94 -0.92
N ASP A 209 21.02 -22.15 -0.36
CA ASP A 209 20.75 -23.35 -1.14
C ASP A 209 19.40 -23.25 -1.88
N GLN A 210 18.38 -22.71 -1.21
CA GLN A 210 17.07 -22.48 -1.81
C GLN A 210 17.08 -21.49 -2.99
N TYR A 211 17.95 -20.48 -2.98
CA TYR A 211 18.06 -19.49 -4.05
C TYR A 211 19.20 -19.75 -5.05
N ALA A 212 20.18 -20.59 -4.70
CA ALA A 212 21.24 -21.01 -5.63
C ALA A 212 20.71 -22.00 -6.67
N ASP A 213 19.72 -22.84 -6.30
CA ASP A 213 19.06 -23.78 -7.21
C ASP A 213 18.16 -23.07 -8.26
N ASP A 214 17.76 -21.82 -7.99
CA ASP A 214 16.95 -20.99 -8.91
C ASP A 214 17.80 -20.17 -9.91
N ASP A 215 19.13 -20.15 -9.80
CA ASP A 215 20.05 -19.36 -10.67
C ASP A 215 20.89 -20.23 -11.65
N ASP A 216 20.87 -21.57 -11.57
CA ASP A 216 21.56 -22.46 -12.54
C ASP A 216 20.63 -22.92 -13.70
N GLY A 217 19.76 -22.00 -14.12
CA GLY A 217 18.68 -22.22 -15.08
C GLY A 217 18.95 -21.73 -16.50
N SER A 218 20.17 -21.30 -16.85
CA SER A 218 20.51 -20.95 -18.23
C SER A 218 22.02 -20.94 -18.49
N ASP A 219 22.56 -22.08 -18.91
CA ASP A 219 23.42 -22.17 -20.11
C ASP A 219 23.83 -23.62 -20.38
N ALA A 220 22.87 -24.41 -20.83
CA ALA A 220 23.14 -25.64 -21.55
C ALA A 220 22.99 -25.38 -23.06
N ASN A 221 23.99 -24.74 -23.67
CA ASN A 221 24.33 -25.06 -25.05
C ASN A 221 25.81 -24.79 -25.39
N GLU A 222 26.50 -25.87 -25.75
CA GLU A 222 27.42 -25.93 -26.89
C GLU A 222 28.75 -25.16 -26.81
N SER A 223 29.80 -25.85 -26.35
CA SER A 223 30.92 -26.20 -27.24
C SER A 223 31.99 -27.03 -26.53
N GLY A 224 32.57 -27.93 -27.30
CA GLY A 224 33.44 -29.01 -26.84
C GLY A 224 34.71 -28.56 -26.12
N SER A 225 35.12 -29.46 -25.25
CA SER A 225 36.42 -29.54 -24.62
C SER A 225 37.53 -29.52 -25.69
N GLY A 226 38.26 -28.41 -25.76
CA GLY A 226 39.56 -28.30 -26.43
C GLY A 226 40.57 -27.75 -25.42
N GLU A 227 41.60 -28.54 -25.17
CA GLU A 227 42.75 -28.28 -24.27
C GLU A 227 43.33 -26.85 -24.33
N PRO A 228 43.83 -26.31 -23.19
CA PRO A 228 44.67 -25.13 -23.21
C PRO A 228 46.12 -25.53 -23.54
N THR A 229 46.59 -25.22 -24.75
CA THR A 229 48.02 -25.13 -25.03
C THR A 229 48.54 -23.76 -24.61
N ALA A 230 49.51 -23.77 -23.70
CA ALA A 230 50.34 -22.64 -23.37
C ALA A 230 51.21 -22.20 -24.56
N GLU A 231 51.50 -20.90 -24.65
CA GLU A 231 52.66 -20.23 -25.27
C GLU A 231 52.34 -18.71 -25.25
N ASP A 232 52.90 -17.93 -24.33
CA ASP A 232 54.19 -17.21 -24.40
C ASP A 232 54.25 -16.05 -25.42
N ASP A 233 54.94 -15.00 -25.00
CA ASP A 233 55.49 -13.85 -25.73
C ASP A 233 54.57 -12.66 -26.16
N ASP A 234 54.59 -11.61 -25.31
CA ASP A 234 55.25 -10.28 -25.50
C ASP A 234 55.42 -9.69 -26.94
N PRO A 235 55.87 -8.42 -27.11
CA PRO A 235 55.06 -7.25 -27.38
C PRO A 235 55.39 -6.60 -28.75
N GLY A 236 54.57 -5.64 -29.19
CA GLY A 236 55.09 -4.52 -29.97
C GLY A 236 54.34 -4.05 -31.22
N ALA A 237 54.69 -2.81 -31.56
CA ALA A 237 54.53 -2.11 -32.84
C ALA A 237 53.10 -1.64 -33.18
N ALA A 238 52.78 -0.35 -33.06
CA ALA A 238 53.18 0.79 -33.93
C ALA A 238 52.21 1.02 -35.10
N GLY A 239 51.94 2.30 -35.35
CA GLY A 239 51.04 2.85 -36.38
C GLY A 239 50.22 3.96 -35.74
N ASP A 240 50.72 5.20 -35.60
CA ASP A 240 50.97 6.16 -36.67
C ASP A 240 49.90 6.10 -37.75
N GLU A 241 49.01 7.11 -37.79
CA GLU A 241 48.68 7.75 -39.05
C GLU A 241 48.12 9.15 -38.79
N THR A 242 48.92 10.11 -39.24
CA THR A 242 48.65 11.51 -39.46
C THR A 242 47.72 11.68 -40.67
N GLY A 243 46.84 12.67 -40.62
CA GLY A 243 45.91 13.00 -41.70
C GLY A 243 45.62 14.49 -41.73
N ASP A 244 46.61 15.22 -42.21
CA ASP A 244 46.58 16.63 -42.64
C ASP A 244 45.63 16.84 -43.83
N GLY A 245 45.08 18.05 -43.95
CA GLY A 245 44.09 18.40 -44.97
C GLY A 245 43.68 19.87 -44.96
N GLU A 246 44.65 20.76 -45.18
CA GLU A 246 44.46 22.17 -45.55
C GLU A 246 43.60 22.34 -46.84
N ASN A 247 42.71 23.35 -46.88
CA ASN A 247 42.63 24.38 -47.94
C ASN A 247 41.56 25.45 -47.55
N GLY A 248 41.90 26.74 -47.36
CA GLY A 248 41.91 27.81 -48.39
C GLY A 248 40.50 28.44 -48.54
N SER A 249 40.18 29.73 -48.47
CA SER A 249 40.82 30.98 -48.93
C SER A 249 40.00 32.15 -48.31
N ASP A 250 40.60 33.18 -47.69
CA ASP A 250 40.84 34.53 -48.24
C ASP A 250 39.71 35.13 -49.11
N GLU A 251 39.06 36.20 -48.65
CA GLU A 251 38.81 37.39 -49.47
C GLU A 251 38.55 38.63 -48.57
N THR A 252 39.13 39.73 -49.03
CA THR A 252 39.36 41.05 -48.42
C THR A 252 38.16 42.00 -48.44
#